data_AF-A0A2V7KM27-F1
#
_entry.id   AF-A0A2V7KM27-F1
#
_cell.length_a   1.000
_cell.length_b   1.000
_cell.length_c   1.000
_cell.angle_alpha   90.00
_cell.angle_beta   90.00
_cell.angle_gamma   90.00
#
_symmetry.space_group_name_H-M   'P 1'
#
loop_
_entity.id
_entity.type
_entity.pdbx_description
1 polymer ?
#
loop_
_entity_poly.entity_id
_entity_poly.type
_entity_poly.pdbx_seq_one_letter_code
_entity_poly.pdbx_strand_id
1 'polypeptide(L)'
;MGLWRQRAGRRIRGGGDSVNPIPVLSASEAAAWDSAARTQYRVPSRVLMETAGRAVAQVLVAELPDAPTGGVLIAAGAGNNGGDGWVLARALHAAGVPVWVAGVDPKTDDAIDNRALARLDGVRELGREEAWPQAAVAVDALLGTGAVGPAKGDVLALAQRVAEYGAPIVAVDGPTGLDLTSGEAHGPIHARLTVTFGGARRGHLLQREWCGRVVVVDIGFPPPDSAWPLLVTQGRSRSCVCRRRRRRHEWRGAPCRACSPCGRGWSRQARRGARDDRRRPGQPPRSADRRIIARRESRARRRRGGRVGGRGRPRAGARPCRCTRGVCRAGPRAARGADRDRCRRAALFQRPGQSTRRLHAAPR
;
A
#
# COMPACT_ATOMS: atom_id res chain seq x y z
N MET A 1 -10.41 -13.10 29.41
CA MET A 1 -9.81 -11.76 29.18
C MET A 1 -8.26 -11.74 29.10
N GLY A 2 -7.50 -12.72 29.61
CA GLY A 2 -6.02 -12.63 29.69
C GLY A 2 -5.20 -12.97 28.43
N LEU A 3 -5.75 -13.71 27.45
CA LEU A 3 -4.98 -14.20 26.29
C LEU A 3 -4.78 -13.16 25.17
N TRP A 4 -5.64 -12.15 25.07
CA TRP A 4 -5.53 -11.09 24.05
C TRP A 4 -4.52 -10.00 24.42
N ARG A 5 -4.41 -9.63 25.71
CA ARG A 5 -3.38 -8.66 26.16
C ARG A 5 -1.96 -9.17 25.91
N GLN A 6 -1.71 -10.47 25.99
CA GLN A 6 -0.37 -11.04 25.78
C GLN A 6 0.02 -11.21 24.30
N ARG A 7 -0.95 -11.27 23.37
CA ARG A 7 -0.67 -11.37 21.92
C ARG A 7 -0.73 -10.04 21.16
N ALA A 8 -1.33 -9.00 21.74
CA ALA A 8 -1.34 -7.63 21.19
C ALA A 8 0.06 -6.95 21.19
N GLY A 9 1.06 -7.55 21.85
CA GLY A 9 2.41 -6.98 21.95
C GLY A 9 3.24 -6.99 20.67
N ARG A 10 2.83 -7.72 19.63
CA ARG A 10 3.41 -7.56 18.28
C ARG A 10 2.64 -6.45 17.58
N ARG A 11 3.17 -5.22 17.64
CA ARG A 11 2.75 -4.13 16.74
C ARG A 11 2.65 -4.71 15.33
N ILE A 12 1.49 -4.57 14.69
CA ILE A 12 1.40 -4.69 13.24
C ILE A 12 2.51 -3.79 12.71
N ARG A 13 3.44 -4.35 11.92
CA ARG A 13 4.47 -3.54 11.28
C ARG A 13 3.72 -2.58 10.36
N GLY A 14 3.50 -1.35 10.83
CA GLY A 14 2.98 -0.30 9.98
C GLY A 14 3.87 -0.19 8.75
N GLY A 15 3.27 -0.18 7.56
CA GLY A 15 4.00 0.21 6.36
C GLY A 15 4.62 1.60 6.56
N GLY A 16 5.76 1.87 5.93
CA GLY A 16 6.38 3.19 5.98
C GLY A 16 7.81 3.28 6.49
N ASP A 17 8.44 2.15 6.82
CA ASP A 17 9.90 2.10 6.95
C ASP A 17 10.54 1.88 5.57
N SER A 18 11.85 2.15 5.43
CA SER A 18 12.59 1.96 4.17
C SER A 18 12.50 0.55 3.56
N VAL A 19 11.99 -0.42 4.31
CA VAL A 19 11.88 -1.83 3.93
C VAL A 19 10.50 -2.17 3.32
N ASN A 20 9.43 -1.46 3.71
CA ASN A 20 8.08 -1.65 3.17
C ASN A 20 7.52 -0.30 2.70
N PRO A 21 7.80 0.11 1.46
CA PRO A 21 7.25 1.33 0.90
C PRO A 21 5.74 1.20 0.71
N ILE A 22 5.00 2.26 1.02
CA ILE A 22 3.55 2.31 0.79
C ILE A 22 3.32 2.92 -0.60
N PRO A 23 2.80 2.17 -1.58
CA PRO A 23 2.43 2.74 -2.87
C PRO A 23 1.20 3.65 -2.73
N VAL A 24 1.15 4.66 -3.59
CA VAL A 24 -0.01 5.52 -3.80
C VAL A 24 -0.64 5.09 -5.11
N LEU A 25 -1.89 4.65 -5.06
CA LEU A 25 -2.59 4.01 -6.16
C LEU A 25 -3.78 4.86 -6.62
N SER A 26 -4.07 4.80 -7.91
CA SER A 26 -5.42 5.06 -8.44
C SER A 26 -6.35 3.88 -8.16
N ALA A 27 -7.67 4.07 -8.30
CA ALA A 27 -8.61 2.97 -8.14
C ALA A 27 -8.39 1.86 -9.17
N SER A 28 -8.06 2.22 -10.42
CA SER A 28 -7.79 1.27 -11.50
C SER A 28 -6.51 0.46 -11.24
N GLU A 29 -5.44 1.08 -10.73
CA GLU A 29 -4.22 0.37 -10.34
C GLU A 29 -4.47 -0.61 -9.20
N ALA A 30 -5.23 -0.22 -8.18
CA ALA A 30 -5.60 -1.11 -7.09
C ALA A 30 -6.44 -2.30 -7.57
N ALA A 31 -7.44 -2.06 -8.42
CA ALA A 31 -8.25 -3.13 -9.02
C ALA A 31 -7.42 -4.05 -9.93
N ALA A 32 -6.47 -3.50 -10.67
CA ALA A 32 -5.54 -4.28 -11.49
C ALA A 32 -4.61 -5.14 -10.61
N TRP A 33 -4.15 -4.62 -9.48
CA TRP A 33 -3.30 -5.35 -8.53
C TRP A 33 -4.05 -6.52 -7.87
N ASP A 34 -5.29 -6.31 -7.47
CA ASP A 34 -6.17 -7.36 -6.95
C ASP A 34 -6.43 -8.45 -8.00
N SER A 35 -6.78 -8.04 -9.23
CA SER A 35 -6.96 -8.95 -10.35
C SER A 35 -5.68 -9.74 -10.65
N ALA A 36 -4.51 -9.10 -10.62
CA ALA A 36 -3.22 -9.76 -10.81
C ALA A 36 -2.91 -10.77 -9.69
N ALA A 37 -3.20 -10.42 -8.43
CA ALA A 37 -3.04 -11.33 -7.30
C ALA A 37 -3.84 -12.62 -7.51
N ARG A 38 -5.08 -12.50 -7.98
CA ARG A 38 -5.96 -13.65 -8.26
C ARG A 38 -5.55 -14.45 -9.49
N THR A 39 -5.26 -13.76 -10.60
CA THR A 39 -5.09 -14.41 -11.91
C THR A 39 -3.66 -14.87 -12.16
N GLN A 40 -2.67 -14.04 -11.83
CA GLN A 40 -1.26 -14.31 -12.10
C GLN A 40 -0.59 -15.02 -10.93
N TYR A 41 -0.85 -14.56 -9.70
CA TYR A 41 -0.25 -15.11 -8.48
C TYR A 41 -1.10 -16.18 -7.80
N ARG A 42 -2.30 -16.45 -8.33
CA ARG A 42 -3.21 -17.51 -7.86
C ARG A 42 -3.57 -17.39 -6.38
N VAL A 43 -3.60 -16.18 -5.84
CA VAL A 43 -4.09 -15.90 -4.49
C VAL A 43 -5.62 -15.91 -4.54
N PRO A 44 -6.32 -16.81 -3.81
CA PRO A 44 -7.77 -16.82 -3.83
C PRO A 44 -8.36 -15.54 -3.25
N SER A 45 -9.43 -14.99 -3.84
CA SER A 45 -10.05 -13.74 -3.40
C SER A 45 -10.55 -13.81 -1.95
N ARG A 46 -11.18 -14.92 -1.56
CA ARG A 46 -11.53 -15.23 -0.16
C ARG A 46 -10.37 -15.14 0.83
N VAL A 47 -9.12 -15.42 0.41
CA VAL A 47 -7.96 -15.31 1.29
C VAL A 47 -7.57 -13.85 1.50
N LEU A 48 -7.63 -13.04 0.43
CA LEU A 48 -7.42 -11.59 0.52
C LEU A 48 -8.49 -10.95 1.42
N MET A 49 -9.77 -11.27 1.20
CA MET A 49 -10.89 -10.77 2.00
C MET A 49 -10.81 -11.20 3.48
N GLU A 50 -10.53 -12.47 3.76
CA GLU A 50 -10.36 -12.97 5.13
C GLU A 50 -9.19 -12.26 5.85
N THR A 51 -8.11 -11.97 5.12
CA THR A 51 -6.95 -11.25 5.66
C THR A 51 -7.27 -9.76 5.89
N ALA A 52 -7.97 -9.13 4.94
CA ALA A 52 -8.40 -7.74 4.99
C ALA A 52 -9.31 -7.48 6.20
N GLY A 53 -10.45 -8.17 6.30
CA GLY A 53 -11.40 -7.97 7.40
C GLY A 53 -10.79 -8.27 8.78
N ARG A 54 -9.94 -9.30 8.91
CA ARG A 54 -9.20 -9.57 10.15
C ARG A 54 -8.19 -8.47 10.50
N ALA A 55 -7.50 -7.91 9.51
CA ALA A 55 -6.58 -6.81 9.72
C ALA A 55 -7.33 -5.55 10.19
N VAL A 56 -8.49 -5.26 9.60
CA VAL A 56 -9.38 -4.19 10.08
C VAL A 56 -9.77 -4.42 11.54
N ALA A 57 -10.17 -5.65 11.91
CA ALA A 57 -10.57 -5.96 13.28
C ALA A 57 -9.44 -5.71 14.28
N GLN A 58 -8.21 -6.12 13.94
CA GLN A 58 -7.04 -5.90 14.77
C GLN A 58 -6.70 -4.41 14.92
N VAL A 59 -6.75 -3.65 13.83
CA VAL A 59 -6.49 -2.21 13.84
C VAL A 59 -7.56 -1.49 14.64
N LEU A 60 -8.84 -1.81 14.45
CA LEU A 60 -9.97 -1.23 15.18
C LEU A 60 -9.80 -1.40 16.68
N VAL A 61 -9.57 -2.63 17.16
CA VAL A 61 -9.39 -2.91 18.59
C VAL A 61 -8.13 -2.25 19.17
N ALA A 62 -7.07 -2.10 18.37
CA ALA A 62 -5.84 -1.44 18.82
C ALA A 62 -5.97 0.09 18.93
N GLU A 63 -6.75 0.71 18.04
CA GLU A 63 -6.88 2.17 17.94
C GLU A 63 -8.08 2.72 18.73
N LEU A 64 -9.09 1.89 19.00
CA LEU A 64 -10.32 2.25 19.70
C LEU A 64 -10.51 1.35 20.93
N PRO A 65 -9.97 1.74 22.10
CA PRO A 65 -9.94 0.89 23.29
C PRO A 65 -11.32 0.63 23.92
N ASP A 66 -12.33 1.43 23.56
CA ASP A 66 -13.71 1.26 24.03
C ASP A 66 -14.49 0.22 23.22
N ALA A 67 -14.00 -0.15 22.02
CA ALA A 67 -14.69 -1.11 21.15
C ALA A 67 -14.88 -2.50 21.77
N PRO A 68 -13.89 -3.11 22.46
CA PRO A 68 -14.04 -4.46 23.00
C PRO A 68 -15.16 -4.60 24.06
N THR A 69 -15.43 -3.54 24.82
CA THR A 69 -16.45 -3.53 25.87
C THR A 69 -17.76 -2.89 25.43
N GLY A 70 -17.67 -1.79 24.67
CA GLY A 70 -18.83 -1.03 24.22
C GLY A 70 -19.42 -1.53 22.89
N GLY A 71 -18.78 -2.50 22.23
CA GLY A 71 -19.29 -3.14 21.02
C GLY A 71 -19.11 -2.32 19.75
N VAL A 72 -19.40 -2.97 18.62
CA VAL A 72 -19.19 -2.45 17.27
C VAL A 72 -20.44 -2.66 16.41
N LEU A 73 -20.92 -1.60 15.79
CA LEU A 73 -21.98 -1.66 14.78
C LEU A 73 -21.36 -1.54 13.38
N ILE A 74 -21.65 -2.48 12.49
CA ILE A 74 -21.08 -2.51 11.14
C ILE A 74 -22.18 -2.30 10.10
N ALA A 75 -22.01 -1.29 9.25
CA ALA A 75 -22.81 -1.08 8.06
C ALA A 75 -22.16 -1.77 6.86
N ALA A 76 -22.75 -2.87 6.37
CA ALA A 76 -22.17 -3.71 5.34
C ALA A 76 -22.83 -3.51 3.96
N GLY A 77 -22.01 -3.25 2.94
CA GLY A 77 -22.45 -3.06 1.57
C GLY A 77 -22.74 -4.35 0.80
N ALA A 78 -23.18 -4.20 -0.45
CA ALA A 78 -23.51 -5.33 -1.31
C ALA A 78 -22.28 -5.96 -2.00
N GLY A 79 -21.18 -5.22 -2.08
CA GLY A 79 -19.96 -5.64 -2.78
C GLY A 79 -18.91 -6.23 -1.85
N ASN A 80 -17.68 -6.35 -2.37
CA ASN A 80 -16.54 -6.90 -1.62
C ASN A 80 -16.22 -6.10 -0.35
N ASN A 81 -16.44 -4.78 -0.32
CA ASN A 81 -16.25 -3.98 0.90
C ASN A 81 -17.19 -4.44 2.03
N GLY A 82 -18.43 -4.81 1.68
CA GLY A 82 -19.35 -5.42 2.63
C GLY A 82 -18.90 -6.81 3.08
N GLY A 83 -18.31 -7.59 2.18
CA GLY A 83 -17.65 -8.86 2.50
C GLY A 83 -16.52 -8.70 3.54
N ASP A 84 -15.67 -7.69 3.38
CA ASP A 84 -14.65 -7.34 4.38
C ASP A 84 -15.30 -6.98 5.74
N GLY A 85 -16.44 -6.27 5.71
CA GLY A 85 -17.28 -5.97 6.87
C GLY A 85 -17.82 -7.22 7.58
N TRP A 86 -18.24 -8.24 6.83
CA TRP A 86 -18.70 -9.53 7.39
C TRP A 86 -17.55 -10.33 8.00
N VAL A 87 -16.37 -10.35 7.37
CA VAL A 87 -15.16 -10.96 7.95
C VAL A 87 -14.76 -10.24 9.24
N LEU A 88 -14.77 -8.90 9.24
CA LEU A 88 -14.55 -8.07 10.42
C LEU A 88 -15.52 -8.46 11.55
N ALA A 89 -16.81 -8.57 11.24
CA ALA A 89 -17.83 -8.94 12.21
C ALA A 89 -17.53 -10.31 12.85
N ARG A 90 -17.22 -11.32 12.04
CA ARG A 90 -16.82 -12.66 12.49
C ARG A 90 -15.59 -12.63 13.38
N ALA A 91 -14.58 -11.86 13.00
CA ALA A 91 -13.33 -11.74 13.75
C ALA A 91 -13.55 -11.09 15.12
N LEU A 92 -14.40 -10.07 15.20
CA LEU A 92 -14.78 -9.40 16.46
C LEU A 92 -15.63 -10.32 17.34
N HIS A 93 -16.62 -11.01 16.75
CA HIS A 93 -17.47 -11.96 17.45
C HIS A 93 -16.65 -13.08 18.08
N ALA A 94 -15.74 -13.69 17.31
CA ALA A 94 -14.83 -14.72 17.82
C ALA A 94 -13.87 -14.23 18.91
N ALA A 95 -13.64 -12.91 19.00
CA ALA A 95 -12.86 -12.28 20.06
C ALA A 95 -13.69 -11.95 21.32
N GLY A 96 -15.00 -12.20 21.31
CA GLY A 96 -15.93 -11.87 22.39
C GLY A 96 -16.34 -10.40 22.44
N VAL A 97 -16.15 -9.65 21.34
CA VAL A 97 -16.59 -8.26 21.23
C VAL A 97 -18.06 -8.24 20.79
N PRO A 98 -18.97 -7.52 21.48
CA PRO A 98 -20.34 -7.36 21.02
C PRO A 98 -20.36 -6.73 19.63
N VAL A 99 -21.01 -7.38 18.68
CA VAL A 99 -21.01 -6.92 17.29
C VAL A 99 -22.37 -7.14 16.63
N TRP A 100 -22.79 -6.15 15.88
CA TRP A 100 -24.03 -6.16 15.10
C TRP A 100 -23.76 -5.69 13.69
N VAL A 101 -24.47 -6.28 12.72
CA VAL A 101 -24.34 -5.90 11.31
C VAL A 101 -25.69 -5.43 10.79
N ALA A 102 -25.74 -4.22 10.24
CA ALA A 102 -26.84 -3.74 9.42
C ALA A 102 -26.34 -3.68 7.97
N GLY A 103 -26.97 -4.38 7.05
CA GLY A 103 -26.42 -4.50 5.71
C GLY A 103 -27.47 -4.51 4.61
N VAL A 104 -27.01 -4.23 3.39
CA VAL A 104 -27.75 -4.54 2.17
C VAL A 104 -27.41 -5.96 1.71
N ASP A 105 -28.28 -6.56 0.89
CA ASP A 105 -28.02 -7.91 0.41
C ASP A 105 -26.74 -7.99 -0.44
N PRO A 106 -25.83 -8.93 -0.10
CA PRO A 106 -24.58 -9.10 -0.83
C PRO A 106 -24.83 -9.63 -2.24
N LYS A 107 -24.00 -9.18 -3.18
CA LYS A 107 -24.07 -9.49 -4.62
C LYS A 107 -22.83 -10.18 -5.16
N THR A 108 -21.73 -10.18 -4.40
CA THR A 108 -20.50 -10.89 -4.78
C THR A 108 -20.41 -12.19 -4.00
N ASP A 109 -19.90 -13.25 -4.65
CA ASP A 109 -19.79 -14.59 -4.04
C ASP A 109 -19.04 -14.53 -2.70
N ASP A 110 -17.92 -13.83 -2.64
CA ASP A 110 -17.14 -13.69 -1.40
C ASP A 110 -17.93 -12.98 -0.29
N ALA A 111 -18.78 -12.00 -0.61
CA ALA A 111 -19.61 -11.31 0.38
C ALA A 111 -20.81 -12.16 0.82
N ILE A 112 -21.42 -12.92 -0.11
CA ILE A 112 -22.50 -13.87 0.17
C ILE A 112 -22.00 -14.96 1.12
N ASP A 113 -20.85 -15.57 0.80
CA ASP A 113 -20.22 -16.61 1.60
C ASP A 113 -19.88 -16.09 3.00
N ASN A 114 -19.30 -14.89 3.11
CA ASN A 114 -18.94 -14.34 4.42
C ASN A 114 -20.13 -13.91 5.26
N ARG A 115 -21.24 -13.44 4.67
CA ARG A 115 -22.50 -13.24 5.40
C ARG A 115 -23.04 -14.56 5.94
N ALA A 116 -23.04 -15.62 5.12
CA ALA A 116 -23.50 -16.94 5.54
C ALA A 116 -22.64 -17.52 6.67
N LEU A 117 -21.31 -17.42 6.55
CA LEU A 117 -20.38 -17.82 7.61
C LEU A 117 -20.58 -16.99 8.89
N ALA A 118 -20.84 -15.69 8.77
CA ALA A 118 -21.07 -14.83 9.93
C ALA A 118 -22.32 -15.22 10.71
N ARG A 119 -23.41 -15.52 9.99
CA ARG A 119 -24.65 -16.03 10.59
C ARG A 119 -24.42 -17.37 11.28
N LEU A 120 -23.68 -18.28 10.65
CA LEU A 120 -23.33 -19.58 11.23
C LEU A 120 -22.48 -19.43 12.51
N ASP A 121 -21.56 -18.47 12.51
CA ASP A 121 -20.70 -18.16 13.66
C ASP A 121 -21.47 -17.48 14.81
N GLY A 122 -22.73 -17.05 14.60
CA GLY A 122 -23.58 -16.40 15.61
C GLY A 122 -23.53 -14.87 15.61
N VAL A 123 -23.00 -14.25 14.56
CA VAL A 123 -23.04 -12.78 14.40
C VAL A 123 -24.49 -12.32 14.23
N ARG A 124 -24.91 -11.33 15.03
CA ARG A 124 -26.26 -10.76 14.95
C ARG A 124 -26.37 -9.79 13.78
N GLU A 125 -27.13 -10.19 12.77
CA GLU A 125 -27.59 -9.31 11.71
C GLU A 125 -28.91 -8.65 12.11
N LEU A 126 -29.00 -7.34 11.93
CA LEU A 126 -30.16 -6.52 12.27
C LEU A 126 -31.11 -6.43 11.08
N GLY A 127 -32.41 -6.38 11.36
CA GLY A 127 -33.43 -6.08 10.37
C GLY A 127 -33.29 -4.66 9.80
N ARG A 128 -33.79 -4.44 8.58
CA ARG A 128 -33.73 -3.15 7.87
C ARG A 128 -34.23 -1.96 8.71
N GLU A 129 -35.38 -2.15 9.33
CA GLU A 129 -36.05 -1.13 10.17
C GLU A 129 -35.77 -1.32 11.66
N GLU A 130 -34.89 -2.27 12.03
CA GLU A 130 -34.56 -2.51 13.43
C GLU A 130 -33.76 -1.33 14.02
N ALA A 131 -34.12 -0.95 15.25
CA ALA A 131 -33.37 0.03 16.00
C ALA A 131 -31.95 -0.49 16.29
N TRP A 132 -30.95 0.35 16.06
CA TRP A 132 -29.57 -0.04 16.30
C TRP A 132 -29.28 -0.05 17.81
N PRO A 133 -28.66 -1.12 18.34
CA PRO A 133 -28.22 -1.15 19.72
C PRO A 133 -27.14 -0.09 19.94
N GLN A 134 -26.90 0.32 21.18
CA GLN A 134 -25.79 1.22 21.50
C GLN A 134 -24.45 0.50 21.33
N ALA A 135 -23.56 1.07 20.53
CA ALA A 135 -22.21 0.59 20.28
C ALA A 135 -21.20 1.74 20.44
N ALA A 136 -20.00 1.42 20.92
CA ALA A 136 -18.93 2.40 21.08
C ALA A 136 -18.31 2.84 19.74
N VAL A 137 -18.47 2.05 18.68
CA VAL A 137 -17.89 2.30 17.36
C VAL A 137 -18.89 1.94 16.26
N ALA A 138 -18.98 2.80 15.25
CA ALA A 138 -19.64 2.48 13.99
C ALA A 138 -18.61 2.19 12.91
N VAL A 139 -18.91 1.25 12.00
CA VAL A 139 -18.04 0.89 10.89
C VAL A 139 -18.78 1.09 9.58
N ASP A 140 -18.18 1.86 8.69
CA ASP A 140 -18.59 1.99 7.30
C ASP A 140 -17.83 0.96 6.45
N ALA A 141 -18.54 -0.10 6.07
CA ALA A 141 -18.10 -1.11 5.12
C ALA A 141 -19.06 -1.16 3.91
N LEU A 142 -19.64 -0.02 3.54
CA LEU A 142 -20.67 0.06 2.50
C LEU A 142 -20.06 0.10 1.09
N LEU A 143 -19.21 1.10 0.80
CA LEU A 143 -18.57 1.29 -0.51
C LEU A 143 -17.07 1.57 -0.33
N GLY A 144 -16.25 1.15 -1.29
CA GLY A 144 -14.79 1.35 -1.28
C GLY A 144 -14.26 1.77 -2.65
N THR A 145 -13.04 1.35 -3.00
CA THR A 145 -12.30 1.76 -4.22
C THR A 145 -13.07 1.65 -5.55
N GLY A 146 -14.06 0.76 -5.66
CA GLY A 146 -14.87 0.59 -6.87
C GLY A 146 -16.02 1.59 -7.05
N ALA A 147 -16.31 2.43 -6.06
CA ALA A 147 -17.43 3.37 -6.12
C ALA A 147 -17.05 4.69 -6.82
N VAL A 148 -17.98 5.22 -7.61
CA VAL A 148 -17.84 6.50 -8.31
C VAL A 148 -19.11 7.32 -8.09
N GLY A 149 -18.94 8.57 -7.69
CA GLY A 149 -20.04 9.50 -7.41
C GLY A 149 -20.80 9.22 -6.11
N PRO A 150 -21.96 9.88 -5.89
CA PRO A 150 -22.75 9.74 -4.67
C PRO A 150 -23.33 8.33 -4.51
N ALA A 151 -23.38 7.87 -3.26
CA ALA A 151 -24.16 6.69 -2.88
C ALA A 151 -25.65 6.92 -3.17
N LYS A 152 -26.40 5.83 -3.41
CA LYS A 152 -27.83 5.89 -3.76
C LYS A 152 -28.62 4.80 -3.04
N GLY A 153 -29.93 5.00 -2.91
CA GLY A 153 -30.87 4.03 -2.36
C GLY A 153 -30.50 3.57 -0.95
N ASP A 154 -30.66 2.28 -0.68
CA ASP A 154 -30.43 1.67 0.64
C ASP A 154 -29.01 1.90 1.18
N VAL A 155 -28.01 2.00 0.29
CA VAL A 155 -26.63 2.29 0.70
C VAL A 155 -26.49 3.71 1.22
N LEU A 156 -27.13 4.69 0.58
CA LEU A 156 -27.13 6.08 1.06
C LEU A 156 -27.88 6.20 2.39
N ALA A 157 -29.03 5.53 2.51
CA ALA A 157 -29.82 5.54 3.74
C ALA A 157 -29.03 4.95 4.93
N LEU A 158 -28.31 3.83 4.72
CA LEU A 158 -27.42 3.28 5.75
C LEU A 158 -26.27 4.23 6.08
N ALA A 159 -25.64 4.85 5.07
CA ALA A 159 -24.55 5.80 5.29
C ALA A 159 -25.01 7.01 6.12
N GLN A 160 -26.22 7.53 5.86
CA GLN A 160 -26.81 8.62 6.66
C GLN A 160 -27.04 8.19 8.10
N ARG A 161 -27.63 7.00 8.32
CA ARG A 161 -27.81 6.45 9.67
C ARG A 161 -26.48 6.27 10.41
N VAL A 162 -25.42 5.83 9.73
CA VAL A 162 -24.07 5.73 10.34
C VAL A 162 -23.53 7.10 10.74
N ALA A 163 -23.69 8.12 9.90
CA ALA A 163 -23.24 9.47 10.20
C ALA A 163 -23.98 10.09 11.40
N GLU A 164 -25.27 9.81 11.53
CA GLU A 164 -26.13 10.31 12.60
C GLU A 164 -26.02 9.50 13.91
N TYR A 165 -25.39 8.34 13.89
CA TYR A 165 -25.34 7.41 15.01
C TYR A 165 -24.61 7.94 16.26
N GLY A 166 -23.72 8.92 16.09
CA GLY A 166 -23.05 9.60 17.20
C GLY A 166 -21.84 8.86 17.80
N ALA A 167 -21.42 7.74 17.24
CA ALA A 167 -20.18 7.04 17.60
C ALA A 167 -19.03 7.38 16.63
N PRO A 168 -17.76 7.25 17.05
CA PRO A 168 -16.63 7.34 16.13
C PRO A 168 -16.74 6.33 14.98
N ILE A 169 -16.55 6.81 13.75
CA ILE A 169 -16.69 5.99 12.54
C ILE A 169 -15.32 5.45 12.09
N VAL A 170 -15.27 4.14 11.80
CA VAL A 170 -14.15 3.49 11.10
C VAL A 170 -14.58 3.16 9.67
N ALA A 171 -13.88 3.66 8.66
CA ALA A 171 -14.13 3.29 7.27
C ALA A 171 -13.23 2.13 6.82
N VAL A 172 -13.85 1.14 6.17
CA VAL A 172 -13.17 0.02 5.52
C VAL A 172 -12.89 0.40 4.07
N ASP A 173 -11.63 0.26 3.68
CA ASP A 173 -11.02 0.74 2.44
C ASP A 173 -11.02 2.26 2.26
N GLY A 174 -12.17 2.91 2.34
CA GLY A 174 -12.37 4.36 2.27
C GLY A 174 -13.78 4.78 2.70
N PRO A 175 -13.99 6.04 3.11
CA PRO A 175 -15.33 6.54 3.44
C PRO A 175 -16.30 6.44 2.27
N THR A 176 -17.50 5.93 2.52
CA THR A 176 -18.57 5.85 1.54
C THR A 176 -18.99 7.24 1.08
N GLY A 177 -18.92 7.43 -0.24
CA GLY A 177 -19.15 8.72 -0.89
C GLY A 177 -17.88 9.51 -1.18
N LEU A 178 -16.70 9.04 -0.77
CA LEU A 178 -15.41 9.57 -1.22
C LEU A 178 -14.92 8.83 -2.46
N ASP A 179 -14.71 9.55 -3.56
CA ASP A 179 -14.01 9.02 -4.73
C ASP A 179 -12.51 8.89 -4.42
N LEU A 180 -12.04 7.65 -4.32
CA LEU A 180 -10.66 7.33 -3.98
C LEU A 180 -9.66 7.65 -5.11
N THR A 181 -10.12 7.97 -6.33
CA THR A 181 -9.29 8.41 -7.45
C THR A 181 -9.16 9.93 -7.49
N SER A 182 -10.30 10.63 -7.52
CA SER A 182 -10.33 12.09 -7.71
C SER A 182 -10.19 12.88 -6.40
N GLY A 183 -10.62 12.30 -5.28
CA GLY A 183 -10.77 13.01 -4.02
C GLY A 183 -12.05 13.86 -3.95
N GLU A 184 -13.00 13.70 -4.87
CA GLU A 184 -14.31 14.31 -4.75
C GLU A 184 -15.15 13.58 -3.69
N ALA A 185 -15.87 14.34 -2.86
CA ALA A 185 -16.62 13.79 -1.74
C ALA A 185 -18.11 14.17 -1.81
N HIS A 186 -18.98 13.18 -1.66
CA HIS A 186 -20.42 13.25 -1.93
C HIS A 186 -21.30 12.70 -0.80
N GLY A 187 -20.69 12.10 0.24
CA GLY A 187 -21.40 11.33 1.27
C GLY A 187 -21.45 12.03 2.64
N PRO A 188 -22.15 11.44 3.61
CA PRO A 188 -22.18 11.98 4.98
C PRO A 188 -21.05 11.42 5.87
N ILE A 189 -20.26 10.46 5.38
CA ILE A 189 -19.30 9.74 6.21
C ILE A 189 -18.00 10.52 6.38
N HIS A 190 -17.75 10.95 7.61
CA HIS A 190 -16.44 11.42 8.07
C HIS A 190 -15.85 10.42 9.07
N ALA A 191 -14.83 9.68 8.63
CA ALA A 191 -14.21 8.65 9.45
C ALA A 191 -13.19 9.25 10.42
N ARG A 192 -13.17 8.73 11.65
CA ARG A 192 -12.05 8.94 12.58
C ARG A 192 -10.81 8.15 12.14
N LEU A 193 -11.03 6.99 11.56
CA LEU A 193 -10.01 6.03 11.14
C LEU A 193 -10.45 5.38 9.82
N THR A 194 -9.56 5.34 8.84
CA THR A 194 -9.74 4.55 7.61
C THR A 194 -8.68 3.46 7.56
N VAL A 195 -9.11 2.22 7.38
CA VAL A 195 -8.20 1.07 7.18
C VAL A 195 -8.29 0.65 5.73
N THR A 196 -7.18 0.75 5.00
CA THR A 196 -7.11 0.50 3.56
C THR A 196 -6.05 -0.53 3.22
N PHE A 197 -6.11 -1.13 2.03
CA PHE A 197 -5.40 -2.37 1.72
C PHE A 197 -4.30 -2.18 0.67
N GLY A 198 -3.09 -2.67 0.95
CA GLY A 198 -1.94 -2.69 0.04
C GLY A 198 -1.28 -1.32 -0.18
N GLY A 199 -2.06 -0.31 -0.54
CA GLY A 199 -1.59 1.04 -0.82
C GLY A 199 -2.61 2.11 -0.41
N ALA A 200 -2.12 3.34 -0.24
CA ALA A 200 -3.02 4.48 -0.08
C ALA A 200 -3.59 4.86 -1.44
N ARG A 201 -4.88 5.22 -1.49
CA ARG A 201 -5.46 5.80 -2.70
C ARG A 201 -5.28 7.32 -2.69
N ARG A 202 -5.28 7.94 -3.87
CA ARG A 202 -5.13 9.40 -4.00
C ARG A 202 -6.17 10.17 -3.20
N GLY A 203 -7.43 9.72 -3.21
CA GLY A 203 -8.51 10.33 -2.45
C GLY A 203 -8.23 10.41 -0.94
N HIS A 204 -7.58 9.38 -0.36
CA HIS A 204 -7.16 9.42 1.06
C HIS A 204 -6.20 10.57 1.38
N LEU A 205 -5.36 10.93 0.43
CA LEU A 205 -4.33 11.97 0.61
C LEU A 205 -4.89 13.37 0.35
N LEU A 206 -5.86 13.48 -0.55
CA LEU A 206 -6.52 14.73 -0.92
C LEU A 206 -7.63 15.12 0.07
N GLN A 207 -8.35 14.14 0.63
CA GLN A 207 -9.46 14.33 1.57
C GLN A 207 -9.16 13.71 2.94
N ARG A 208 -8.10 14.20 3.58
CA ARG A 208 -7.68 13.68 4.90
C ARG A 208 -8.72 13.90 5.99
N GLU A 209 -9.48 14.99 5.91
CA GLU A 209 -10.53 15.32 6.89
C GLU A 209 -11.71 14.32 6.83
N TRP A 210 -11.93 13.71 5.68
CA TRP A 210 -12.95 12.67 5.48
C TRP A 210 -12.48 11.30 5.96
N CYS A 211 -11.18 11.03 5.86
CA CYS A 211 -10.59 9.73 6.19
C CYS A 211 -10.09 9.65 7.64
N GLY A 212 -9.88 10.80 8.29
CA GLY A 212 -9.21 10.87 9.57
C GLY A 212 -7.81 10.24 9.52
N ARG A 213 -7.50 9.36 10.47
CA ARG A 213 -6.25 8.60 10.44
C ARG A 213 -6.34 7.48 9.41
N VAL A 214 -5.41 7.45 8.45
CA VAL A 214 -5.33 6.38 7.45
C VAL A 214 -4.28 5.34 7.86
N VAL A 215 -4.69 4.07 7.94
CA VAL A 215 -3.82 2.92 8.19
C VAL A 215 -3.83 2.02 6.96
N VAL A 216 -2.67 1.82 6.35
CA VAL A 216 -2.50 0.88 5.23
C VAL A 216 -2.05 -0.47 5.79
N VAL A 217 -2.81 -1.51 5.53
CA VAL A 217 -2.49 -2.89 5.92
C VAL A 217 -2.08 -3.73 4.71
N ASP A 218 -1.12 -4.62 4.93
CA ASP A 218 -0.75 -5.64 3.94
C ASP A 218 -1.67 -6.85 4.11
N ILE A 219 -2.33 -7.24 3.02
CA ILE A 219 -3.27 -8.35 2.99
C ILE A 219 -2.75 -9.55 2.20
N GLY A 220 -1.46 -9.55 1.85
CA GLY A 220 -0.83 -10.62 1.07
C GLY A 220 -0.83 -10.37 -0.43
N PHE A 221 -0.83 -9.09 -0.85
CA PHE A 221 -0.65 -8.76 -2.25
C PHE A 221 0.74 -9.18 -2.76
N PRO A 222 0.88 -9.52 -4.05
CA PRO A 222 2.18 -9.73 -4.66
C PRO A 222 3.01 -8.43 -4.63
N PRO A 223 4.35 -8.49 -4.85
CA PRO A 223 5.19 -7.30 -4.80
C PRO A 223 4.62 -6.12 -5.60
N PRO A 224 4.63 -4.88 -5.06
CA PRO A 224 4.07 -3.72 -5.75
C PRO A 224 4.90 -3.38 -7.00
N ASP A 225 4.27 -2.71 -7.97
CA ASP A 225 5.01 -2.18 -9.11
C ASP A 225 5.99 -1.09 -8.65
N SER A 226 7.25 -1.26 -9.02
CA SER A 226 8.31 -0.29 -8.74
C SER A 226 8.12 1.08 -9.41
N ALA A 227 7.25 1.17 -10.42
CA ALA A 227 6.91 2.42 -11.11
C ALA A 227 5.88 3.27 -10.35
N TRP A 228 5.15 2.69 -9.39
CA TRP A 228 4.12 3.43 -8.66
C TRP A 228 4.72 4.52 -7.77
N PRO A 229 4.02 5.67 -7.64
CA PRO A 229 4.42 6.69 -6.69
C PRO A 229 4.33 6.12 -5.28
N LEU A 230 5.24 6.58 -4.40
CA LEU A 230 5.37 6.06 -3.06
C LEU A 230 5.11 7.17 -2.04
N LEU A 231 4.32 6.86 -1.01
CA LEU A 231 4.04 7.79 0.08
C LEU A 231 5.35 8.20 0.77
N VAL A 232 5.50 9.50 1.03
CA VAL A 232 6.64 10.02 1.79
C VAL A 232 6.31 9.94 3.27
N THR A 233 6.94 9.00 3.96
CA THR A 233 6.78 8.78 5.40
C THR A 233 7.93 9.40 6.19
N GLN A 234 7.74 9.61 7.49
CA GLN A 234 8.82 10.11 8.36
C GLN A 234 10.05 9.18 8.35
N GLY A 235 9.84 7.86 8.34
CA GLY A 235 10.91 6.87 8.25
C GLY A 235 11.73 7.01 6.97
N ARG A 236 11.05 7.21 5.83
CA ARG A 236 11.70 7.44 4.53
C ARG A 236 12.39 8.80 4.45
N SER A 237 11.77 9.86 4.97
CA SER A 237 12.42 11.17 5.04
C SER A 237 13.71 11.10 5.85
N ARG A 238 13.70 10.41 7.00
CA ARG A 238 14.90 10.20 7.85
C ARG A 238 16.02 9.44 7.14
N SER A 239 15.71 8.45 6.31
CA SER A 239 16.73 7.72 5.55
C SER A 239 17.36 8.56 4.44
N CYS A 240 16.62 9.52 3.89
CA CYS A 240 17.11 10.47 2.89
C CYS A 240 17.93 11.64 3.49
N VAL A 241 17.86 11.89 4.80
CA VAL A 241 18.67 12.94 5.44
C VAL A 241 20.14 12.54 5.44
N CYS A 242 20.98 13.37 4.83
CA CYS A 242 22.44 13.21 4.84
C CYS A 242 22.96 13.14 6.28
N ARG A 243 23.59 12.02 6.66
CA ARG A 243 24.26 11.90 7.95
C ARG A 243 25.41 12.92 8.04
N ARG A 244 25.34 13.84 9.00
CA ARG A 244 26.46 14.75 9.32
C ARG A 244 27.63 13.93 9.89
N ARG A 245 28.80 13.97 9.25
CA ARG A 245 30.03 13.35 9.78
C ARG A 245 30.53 14.18 10.99
N ARG A 246 30.93 13.50 12.08
CA ARG A 246 31.34 14.09 13.37
C ARG A 246 32.57 15.01 13.31
N ARG A 247 33.38 14.98 12.23
CA ARG A 247 34.55 15.86 12.05
C ARG A 247 34.25 16.93 11.01
N ARG A 248 33.46 17.94 11.38
CA ARG A 248 33.41 19.20 10.66
C ARG A 248 34.00 20.27 11.58
N HIS A 249 35.09 20.89 11.14
CA HIS A 249 35.72 22.00 11.83
C HIS A 249 34.85 23.25 11.65
N GLU A 250 34.88 24.11 12.66
CA GLU A 250 34.03 25.30 12.82
C GLU A 250 34.16 26.35 11.71
N TRP A 251 35.19 26.26 10.89
CA TRP A 251 35.36 27.14 9.74
C TRP A 251 35.91 26.34 8.56
N ARG A 252 35.29 26.52 7.38
CA ARG A 252 35.60 25.97 6.04
C ARG A 252 34.84 24.69 5.63
N GLY A 253 33.83 24.86 4.78
CA GLY A 253 33.44 23.89 3.75
C GLY A 253 32.20 23.00 4.01
N ALA A 254 31.02 23.53 3.65
CA ALA A 254 29.71 22.86 3.42
C ALA A 254 28.83 22.56 4.67
N PRO A 255 27.48 22.67 4.56
CA PRO A 255 26.66 22.44 3.38
C PRO A 255 26.54 23.66 2.46
N CYS A 256 26.43 23.36 1.17
CA CYS A 256 26.30 24.24 0.00
C CYS A 256 25.92 25.70 0.29
N ARG A 257 26.74 26.66 -0.20
CA ARG A 257 26.28 28.05 -0.33
C ARG A 257 25.10 28.04 -1.30
N ALA A 258 23.89 28.29 -0.79
CA ALA A 258 22.70 28.48 -1.61
C ALA A 258 22.50 29.99 -1.78
N CYS A 259 22.76 30.51 -2.98
CA CYS A 259 22.27 31.82 -3.39
C CYS A 259 20.92 31.62 -4.07
N SER A 260 19.84 32.04 -3.42
CA SER A 260 18.52 32.14 -4.03
C SER A 260 18.28 33.59 -4.44
N PRO A 261 18.25 33.94 -5.75
CA PRO A 261 17.80 35.26 -6.15
C PRO A 261 16.28 35.36 -5.93
N CYS A 262 15.85 35.92 -4.81
CA CYS A 262 14.48 36.34 -4.58
C CYS A 262 14.30 37.76 -5.16
N GLY A 263 13.55 37.87 -6.26
CA GLY A 263 13.49 39.11 -7.04
C GLY A 263 12.61 40.22 -6.46
N ARG A 264 12.95 41.48 -6.77
CA ARG A 264 12.06 42.44 -7.45
C ARG A 264 12.85 43.68 -7.87
N GLY A 265 12.74 44.03 -9.15
CA GLY A 265 13.38 45.18 -9.78
C GLY A 265 13.05 45.28 -11.26
N TRP A 266 11.76 45.19 -11.62
CA TRP A 266 11.27 45.71 -12.91
C TRP A 266 11.24 47.24 -12.83
N SER A 267 12.41 47.87 -12.81
CA SER A 267 12.57 49.29 -13.07
C SER A 267 14.05 49.62 -13.29
N ARG A 268 14.36 49.92 -14.55
CA ARG A 268 15.46 50.81 -14.99
C ARG A 268 16.83 50.59 -14.34
N GLN A 269 17.64 49.68 -14.90
CA GLN A 269 19.09 49.91 -15.05
C GLN A 269 19.75 48.94 -16.05
N ALA A 270 19.21 48.87 -17.27
CA ALA A 270 19.97 48.43 -18.43
C ALA A 270 20.56 49.66 -19.14
N ARG A 271 21.39 50.43 -18.44
CA ARG A 271 22.25 51.47 -19.03
C ARG A 271 23.56 51.49 -18.27
N ARG A 272 24.52 50.71 -18.77
CA ARG A 272 25.98 50.97 -18.79
C ARG A 272 26.67 49.69 -19.24
N GLY A 273 27.14 49.69 -20.48
CA GLY A 273 27.75 48.54 -21.12
C GLY A 273 27.71 48.57 -22.65
N ALA A 274 27.08 49.56 -23.28
CA ALA A 274 27.34 49.90 -24.67
C ALA A 274 28.64 50.71 -24.73
N ARG A 275 29.78 50.03 -24.75
CA ARG A 275 31.01 50.62 -25.29
C ARG A 275 30.99 50.37 -26.79
N ASP A 276 30.60 51.44 -27.49
CA ASP A 276 31.23 51.98 -28.69
C ASP A 276 31.99 50.95 -29.55
N ASP A 277 31.34 50.47 -30.61
CA ASP A 277 32.04 50.07 -31.83
C ASP A 277 31.30 50.69 -33.01
N ARG A 278 31.68 51.93 -33.35
CA ARG A 278 31.24 52.62 -34.55
C ARG A 278 31.70 51.84 -35.77
N ARG A 279 30.79 51.21 -36.50
CA ARG A 279 31.03 50.79 -37.90
C ARG A 279 30.09 51.53 -38.85
N ARG A 280 30.73 52.20 -39.82
CA ARG A 280 30.13 52.96 -40.94
C ARG A 280 29.30 52.02 -41.84
N PRO A 281 28.24 52.53 -42.50
CA PRO A 281 27.40 51.73 -43.38
C PRO A 281 28.09 51.50 -44.74
N GLY A 282 28.01 50.26 -45.26
CA GLY A 282 28.37 49.95 -46.65
C GLY A 282 29.46 48.90 -46.87
N GLN A 283 29.32 47.69 -46.32
CA GLN A 283 29.97 46.48 -46.85
C GLN A 283 29.07 45.24 -46.67
N PRO A 284 28.98 44.34 -47.68
CA PRO A 284 28.15 43.14 -47.60
C PRO A 284 28.79 42.06 -46.70
N PRO A 285 27.98 41.21 -46.05
CA PRO A 285 28.49 40.19 -45.13
C PRO A 285 29.24 39.08 -45.86
N ARG A 286 30.46 38.77 -45.39
CA ARG A 286 31.26 37.64 -45.87
C ARG A 286 30.73 36.32 -45.28
N SER A 287 30.55 35.38 -46.19
CA SER A 287 30.29 33.94 -46.06
C SER A 287 30.86 33.24 -44.81
N ALA A 288 29.98 32.86 -43.88
CA ALA A 288 30.25 31.81 -42.90
C ALA A 288 28.96 31.13 -42.41
N ASP A 289 28.08 30.72 -43.33
CA ASP A 289 26.82 30.08 -42.97
C ASP A 289 26.57 28.82 -43.83
N ARG A 290 27.45 27.82 -43.68
CA ARG A 290 27.30 26.47 -44.32
C ARG A 290 27.92 25.30 -43.52
N ARG A 291 28.03 25.39 -42.19
CA ARG A 291 28.58 24.27 -41.38
C ARG A 291 27.73 23.79 -40.19
N ILE A 292 26.46 24.18 -40.09
CA ILE A 292 25.58 23.73 -38.99
C ILE A 292 24.38 22.89 -39.47
N ILE A 293 24.18 22.73 -40.79
CA ILE A 293 23.14 21.87 -41.37
C ILE A 293 23.80 20.77 -42.23
N ALA A 294 24.68 19.96 -41.62
CA ALA A 294 25.22 18.74 -42.24
C ALA A 294 25.64 17.66 -41.22
N ARG A 295 25.32 17.83 -39.93
CA ARG A 295 25.67 16.88 -38.86
C ARG A 295 24.46 16.23 -38.15
N ARG A 296 23.23 16.49 -38.61
CA ARG A 296 22.01 15.88 -38.06
C ARG A 296 21.42 14.71 -38.85
N GLU A 297 21.88 14.42 -40.06
CA GLU A 297 21.34 13.32 -40.88
C GLU A 297 22.17 12.02 -40.90
N SER A 298 23.38 12.02 -40.32
CA SER A 298 24.27 10.85 -40.31
C SER A 298 24.21 9.97 -39.05
N ARG A 299 23.36 10.30 -38.05
CA ARG A 299 23.08 9.42 -36.89
C ARG A 299 21.77 8.64 -36.97
N ALA A 300 20.89 8.96 -37.92
CA ALA A 300 19.62 8.26 -38.13
C ALA A 300 19.72 7.01 -39.05
N ARG A 301 20.85 6.79 -39.73
CA ARG A 301 21.04 5.66 -40.66
C ARG A 301 21.89 4.48 -40.13
N ARG A 302 22.16 4.39 -38.83
CA ARG A 302 22.89 3.25 -38.20
C ARG A 302 22.06 2.40 -37.22
N ARG A 303 20.73 2.38 -37.37
CA ARG A 303 19.82 1.53 -36.55
C ARG A 303 18.81 0.70 -37.34
N ARG A 304 19.06 0.44 -38.62
CA ARG A 304 18.30 -0.55 -39.40
C ARG A 304 19.27 -1.41 -40.21
N GLY A 305 19.44 -2.66 -39.79
CA GLY A 305 20.19 -3.69 -40.51
C GLY A 305 20.88 -4.68 -39.58
N GLY A 306 20.36 -5.90 -39.46
CA GLY A 306 21.05 -7.03 -38.81
C GLY A 306 20.13 -8.11 -38.25
N ARG A 307 19.80 -9.10 -39.08
CA ARG A 307 19.11 -10.36 -38.74
C ARG A 307 20.03 -11.33 -37.95
N VAL A 308 19.37 -12.10 -37.06
CA VAL A 308 19.48 -13.56 -36.77
C VAL A 308 20.85 -14.26 -36.82
N GLY A 309 21.19 -14.92 -35.70
CA GLY A 309 21.87 -16.23 -35.67
C GLY A 309 23.34 -16.23 -35.22
N GLY A 310 23.66 -16.88 -34.09
CA GLY A 310 25.05 -17.22 -33.76
C GLY A 310 25.32 -17.47 -32.28
N ARG A 311 25.61 -18.74 -31.95
CA ARG A 311 25.90 -19.28 -30.62
C ARG A 311 27.15 -18.64 -29.98
N GLY A 312 27.08 -18.26 -28.70
CA GLY A 312 28.21 -17.78 -27.89
C GLY A 312 28.29 -18.50 -26.54
N ARG A 313 29.42 -19.18 -26.30
CA ARG A 313 29.77 -20.03 -25.15
C ARG A 313 29.80 -19.27 -23.79
N PRO A 314 29.62 -19.97 -22.65
CA PRO A 314 29.55 -19.37 -21.33
C PRO A 314 30.93 -18.94 -20.81
N ARG A 315 31.00 -17.77 -20.16
CA ARG A 315 32.17 -17.33 -19.40
C ARG A 315 32.21 -18.02 -18.04
N ALA A 316 33.36 -18.58 -17.72
CA ALA A 316 33.69 -19.28 -16.48
C ALA A 316 33.67 -18.35 -15.25
N GLY A 317 33.16 -18.85 -14.11
CA GLY A 317 33.46 -18.24 -12.81
C GLY A 317 32.38 -18.30 -11.72
N ALA A 318 31.85 -19.47 -11.38
CA ALA A 318 31.40 -19.82 -10.01
C ALA A 318 31.03 -21.32 -9.97
N ARG A 319 31.80 -22.12 -9.24
CA ARG A 319 31.48 -23.55 -9.03
C ARG A 319 30.36 -23.67 -8.00
N PRO A 320 29.31 -24.47 -8.21
CA PRO A 320 28.31 -24.75 -7.17
C PRO A 320 28.92 -25.61 -6.05
N CYS A 321 28.52 -25.33 -4.82
CA CYS A 321 28.88 -26.11 -3.63
C CYS A 321 28.47 -27.59 -3.82
N ARG A 322 29.42 -28.52 -3.61
CA ARG A 322 29.11 -29.95 -3.47
C ARG A 322 28.89 -30.27 -1.99
N CYS A 323 27.73 -30.84 -1.67
CA CYS A 323 27.43 -31.42 -0.36
C CYS A 323 27.37 -32.95 -0.50
N THR A 324 28.27 -33.66 0.17
CA THR A 324 28.18 -35.11 0.39
C THR A 324 28.14 -35.40 1.89
N ARG A 325 27.13 -36.16 2.32
CA ARG A 325 26.96 -36.71 3.69
C ARG A 325 27.12 -35.70 4.84
N GLY A 326 26.34 -34.62 4.80
CA GLY A 326 25.94 -33.90 6.02
C GLY A 326 26.98 -33.01 6.70
N VAL A 327 28.12 -32.69 6.08
CA VAL A 327 29.08 -31.73 6.66
C VAL A 327 29.57 -30.73 5.60
N CYS A 328 29.30 -29.44 5.82
CA CYS A 328 29.82 -28.33 5.01
C CYS A 328 31.01 -27.66 5.74
N ARG A 329 32.23 -27.74 5.18
CA ARG A 329 33.37 -26.93 5.63
C ARG A 329 33.61 -25.76 4.66
N ALA A 330 33.80 -24.56 5.20
CA ALA A 330 34.11 -23.36 4.41
C ALA A 330 35.59 -23.38 3.97
N GLY A 331 35.85 -23.16 2.68
CA GLY A 331 37.21 -23.00 2.16
C GLY A 331 37.84 -21.65 2.54
N PRO A 332 39.18 -21.53 2.53
CA PRO A 332 39.93 -20.47 3.23
C PRO A 332 39.92 -19.08 2.55
N ARG A 333 38.95 -18.76 1.68
CA ARG A 333 38.81 -17.42 1.07
C ARG A 333 37.34 -16.99 1.01
N ALA A 334 36.77 -16.62 2.15
CA ALA A 334 35.49 -15.93 2.23
C ALA A 334 35.69 -14.59 2.96
N ALA A 335 35.94 -13.52 2.20
CA ALA A 335 36.01 -12.17 2.71
C ALA A 335 34.63 -11.50 2.65
N ARG A 336 34.18 -11.00 3.81
CA ARG A 336 33.07 -10.05 4.07
C ARG A 336 31.63 -10.59 4.10
N GLY A 337 31.10 -10.68 5.32
CA GLY A 337 29.78 -10.21 5.78
C GLY A 337 28.51 -10.84 5.23
N ALA A 338 28.32 -10.91 3.91
CA ALA A 338 27.03 -11.24 3.29
C ALA A 338 26.83 -12.73 2.99
N ASP A 339 27.91 -13.53 2.98
CA ASP A 339 27.85 -14.94 2.53
C ASP A 339 27.62 -15.95 3.66
N ARG A 340 27.89 -15.57 4.92
CA ARG A 340 27.62 -16.44 6.10
C ARG A 340 26.13 -16.59 6.41
N ASP A 341 25.33 -15.56 6.15
CA ASP A 341 23.88 -15.59 6.39
C ASP A 341 23.12 -16.40 5.33
N ARG A 342 23.68 -16.54 4.13
CA ARG A 342 23.10 -17.36 3.05
C ARG A 342 23.27 -18.86 3.35
N CYS A 343 24.38 -19.27 3.96
CA CYS A 343 24.58 -20.65 4.41
C CYS A 343 23.74 -21.02 5.64
N ARG A 344 23.49 -20.09 6.57
CA ARG A 344 22.65 -20.36 7.75
C ARG A 344 21.16 -20.56 7.41
N ARG A 345 20.66 -19.96 6.34
CA ARG A 345 19.25 -20.10 5.90
C ARG A 345 18.94 -21.44 5.21
N ALA A 346 19.94 -22.14 4.66
CA ALA A 346 19.76 -23.43 4.00
C ALA A 346 19.65 -24.62 4.98
N ALA A 347 20.05 -24.46 6.25
CA ALA A 347 20.00 -25.50 7.27
C ALA A 347 18.67 -25.57 8.06
N LEU A 348 17.74 -24.62 7.85
CA LEU A 348 16.47 -24.53 8.57
C LEU A 348 15.30 -25.25 7.88
N PHE A 349 15.53 -25.91 6.74
CA PHE A 349 14.55 -26.73 6.01
C PHE A 349 15.01 -28.20 5.94
N GLN A 350 15.08 -28.88 7.09
CA GLN A 350 15.01 -30.33 7.15
C GLN A 350 14.05 -30.72 8.29
N ARG A 351 12.89 -31.25 7.90
CA ARG A 351 11.89 -31.80 8.83
C ARG A 351 12.40 -33.12 9.43
N PRO A 352 12.25 -33.38 10.74
CA PRO A 352 12.22 -34.74 11.24
C PRO A 352 10.77 -35.26 11.30
N GLY A 353 10.59 -36.55 10.99
CA GLY A 353 9.47 -37.34 11.51
C GLY A 353 8.43 -37.82 10.51
N GLN A 354 8.72 -38.92 9.82
CA GLN A 354 7.70 -39.96 9.62
C GLN A 354 7.71 -40.87 10.85
N SER A 355 6.58 -40.98 11.54
CA SER A 355 6.26 -42.20 12.29
C SER A 355 4.76 -42.47 12.14
N THR A 356 4.47 -43.49 11.34
CA THR A 356 3.18 -44.11 11.16
C THR A 356 2.69 -44.71 12.48
N ARG A 357 1.47 -44.34 12.92
CA ARG A 357 0.70 -45.16 13.86
C ARG A 357 -0.57 -45.63 13.15
N ARG A 358 -0.61 -46.94 12.91
CA ARG A 358 -1.76 -47.72 12.47
C ARG A 358 -2.83 -47.65 13.56
N LEU A 359 -4.07 -47.33 13.20
CA LEU A 359 -5.22 -47.58 14.04
C LEU A 359 -5.79 -48.95 13.65
N HIS A 360 -5.80 -49.85 14.63
CA HIS A 360 -6.48 -51.13 14.57
C HIS A 360 -8.00 -50.90 14.56
N ALA A 361 -8.69 -51.58 13.64
CA ALA A 361 -10.12 -51.83 13.73
C ALA A 361 -10.38 -52.91 14.79
N ALA A 362 -11.44 -52.73 15.59
CA ALA A 362 -12.05 -53.75 16.42
C ALA A 362 -13.57 -53.79 16.13
N PRO A 363 -14.23 -54.94 16.29
CA PRO A 363 -15.27 -55.38 15.38
C PRO A 363 -16.69 -55.14 15.90
N ARG A 364 -17.64 -54.95 14.97
CA ARG A 364 -18.95 -55.63 14.95
C ARG A 364 -19.36 -55.85 13.51
#